data_AF-A0A352VJ25-F1
#
_entry.id   AF-A0A352VJ25-F1
#
_cell.length_a   1.000
_cell.length_b   1.000
_cell.length_c   1.000
_cell.angle_alpha   90.00
_cell.angle_beta   90.00
_cell.angle_gamma   90.00
#
_symmetry.space_group_name_H-M   'P 1'
#
loop_
_entity.id
_entity.type
_entity.pdbx_description
1 polymer ?
#
loop_
_entity_poly.entity_id
_entity_poly.type
_entity_poly.pdbx_seq_one_letter_code
_entity_poly.pdbx_strand_id
1 'polypeptide(L)'
;MKALLLLLVIAAPVTAQVPYERILDAASEPGSWLTYSGSYGAQRYSTLDQIDRDNVDQLQPAWIYQTRSTQKFEVSPLVVDGVMYITEPPSDATALDLRTGRPLWRYRRSLPQGIVTCCGQVNRGVALLDDQVFLGTVDAHLVALDARTGLVRWDVEVAEHTEGYAITVAPLALDGKIIVGIAGGEYGIRGFLDAYDPATGERLWRFWTVPGPGEPGHDTWSGDSWQRGGAPTWVTGAYDAELDLLYWGTGNPGPDFIGEVREGDNLYSESVIALDPDTGELKWYFQFLPHDIHDYDSTQIPVLLDADFEGVPRKLLLFPNRNAFYYVLDRVTGEFLVGKQFARQNWALGLDENGRPIENPETIPDLDGALVYPDDDGAANWYSPTFSPQTNLIYQNVRETGATYYLADATYEPGKIYMGASRRRISGEDPRGFLRALNPLTGDLVWEIQVHSPPWAGLMATAGGLVFSGTTEGDFFAADARTGEVLWRFQTGGGIYANPITYLSEGHQYVAIAAGSALINFALPR
;
A
#
# COMPACT_ATOMS: atom_id res chain seq x y z
N MET A 1 -37.56 48.36 -24.54
CA MET A 1 -36.66 47.24 -24.88
C MET A 1 -35.71 47.02 -23.72
N LYS A 2 -35.91 45.96 -22.92
CA LYS A 2 -34.96 45.52 -21.90
C LYS A 2 -34.02 44.52 -22.57
N ALA A 3 -32.73 44.84 -22.63
CA ALA A 3 -31.71 43.92 -23.14
C ALA A 3 -31.47 42.83 -22.09
N LEU A 4 -31.80 41.59 -22.45
CA LEU A 4 -31.50 40.41 -21.66
C LEU A 4 -30.05 40.02 -21.97
N LEU A 5 -29.14 40.26 -21.02
CA LEU A 5 -27.77 39.75 -21.10
C LEU A 5 -27.83 38.24 -20.86
N LEU A 6 -27.63 37.45 -21.91
CA LEU A 6 -27.44 36.01 -21.79
C LEU A 6 -26.01 35.77 -21.27
N LEU A 7 -25.87 35.43 -19.98
CA LEU A 7 -24.64 34.83 -19.49
C LEU A 7 -24.55 33.41 -20.06
N LEU A 8 -23.70 33.23 -21.07
CA LEU A 8 -23.22 31.91 -21.45
C LEU A 8 -22.33 31.40 -20.30
N VAL A 9 -22.87 30.48 -19.50
CA VAL A 9 -22.04 29.62 -18.67
C VAL A 9 -21.33 28.67 -19.62
N ILE A 10 -20.05 28.92 -19.88
CA ILE A 10 -19.17 27.94 -20.53
C ILE A 10 -19.02 26.82 -19.51
N ALA A 11 -19.81 25.76 -19.64
CA ALA A 11 -19.50 24.50 -19.00
C ALA A 11 -18.20 24.01 -19.64
N ALA A 12 -17.07 24.20 -18.95
CA ALA A 12 -15.84 23.53 -19.34
C ALA A 12 -16.15 22.03 -19.38
N PRO A 13 -15.92 21.34 -20.52
CA PRO A 13 -16.12 19.90 -20.56
C PRO A 13 -15.22 19.28 -19.49
N VAL A 14 -15.78 18.40 -18.65
CA VAL A 14 -14.98 17.56 -17.76
C VAL A 14 -14.10 16.70 -18.67
N THR A 15 -12.86 17.12 -18.85
CA THR A 15 -11.84 16.35 -19.55
C THR A 15 -11.39 15.27 -18.60
N ALA A 16 -12.12 14.16 -18.54
CA ALA A 16 -11.67 12.96 -17.83
C ALA A 16 -10.50 12.30 -18.59
N GLN A 17 -9.43 13.06 -18.85
CA GLN A 17 -8.21 12.60 -19.50
C GLN A 17 -7.07 12.81 -18.52
N VAL A 18 -6.45 11.71 -18.12
CA VAL A 18 -5.26 11.68 -17.29
C VAL A 18 -4.13 11.09 -18.13
N PRO A 19 -3.59 11.86 -19.10
CA PRO A 19 -2.48 11.38 -19.92
C PRO A 19 -1.28 11.06 -19.02
N TYR A 20 -0.43 10.15 -19.47
CA TYR A 20 0.72 9.69 -18.69
C TYR A 20 1.60 10.86 -18.20
N GLU A 21 1.84 11.87 -19.04
CA GLU A 21 2.66 13.04 -18.68
C GLU A 21 2.11 13.78 -17.46
N ARG A 22 0.78 13.82 -17.29
CA ARG A 22 0.15 14.43 -16.12
C ARG A 22 0.37 13.60 -14.85
N ILE A 23 0.39 12.28 -14.96
CA ILE A 23 0.70 11.37 -13.83
C ILE A 23 2.18 11.52 -13.45
N LEU A 24 3.06 11.59 -14.45
CA LEU A 24 4.49 11.85 -14.27
C LEU A 24 4.72 13.16 -13.49
N ASP A 25 3.99 14.22 -13.84
CA ASP A 25 4.07 15.52 -13.19
C ASP A 25 3.16 15.67 -11.95
N ALA A 26 2.59 14.60 -11.40
CA ALA A 26 1.57 14.66 -10.34
C ALA A 26 2.01 15.48 -9.11
N ALA A 27 3.30 15.46 -8.75
CA ALA A 27 3.85 16.25 -7.64
C ALA A 27 3.74 17.78 -7.86
N SER A 28 3.64 18.21 -9.12
CA SER A 28 3.46 19.62 -9.51
C SER A 28 1.98 20.02 -9.60
N GLU A 29 1.05 19.08 -9.43
CA GLU A 29 -0.40 19.31 -9.47
C GLU A 29 -1.07 18.97 -8.12
N PRO A 30 -0.74 19.69 -7.03
CA PRO A 30 -1.14 19.32 -5.67
C PRO A 30 -2.66 19.44 -5.42
N GLY A 31 -3.41 20.03 -6.36
CA GLY A 31 -4.87 20.07 -6.34
C GLY A 31 -5.54 18.75 -6.74
N SER A 32 -4.79 17.84 -7.36
CA SER A 32 -5.21 16.50 -7.74
C SER A 32 -4.46 15.45 -6.91
N TRP A 33 -4.96 14.22 -6.90
CA TRP A 33 -4.32 13.06 -6.30
C TRP A 33 -4.37 11.91 -7.32
N LEU A 34 -3.29 11.74 -8.09
CA LEU A 34 -3.33 10.99 -9.36
C LEU A 34 -2.88 9.54 -9.28
N THR A 35 -2.13 9.16 -8.24
CA THR A 35 -1.72 7.77 -8.00
C THR A 35 -2.07 7.31 -6.60
N TYR A 36 -1.98 6.00 -6.32
CA TYR A 36 -2.26 5.44 -5.00
C TYR A 36 -1.54 6.19 -3.87
N SER A 37 -0.27 6.59 -4.08
CA SER A 37 0.55 7.33 -3.13
C SER A 37 0.73 8.82 -3.47
N GLY A 38 -0.12 9.37 -4.33
CA GLY A 38 -0.14 10.77 -4.76
C GLY A 38 0.81 11.08 -5.94
N SER A 39 2.01 10.49 -5.94
CA SER A 39 2.98 10.55 -7.03
C SER A 39 3.74 9.22 -7.16
N TYR A 40 4.58 9.08 -8.20
CA TYR A 40 5.37 7.87 -8.43
C TYR A 40 6.44 7.58 -7.36
N GLY A 41 6.99 8.63 -6.72
CA GLY A 41 7.96 8.48 -5.63
C GLY A 41 7.37 8.01 -4.30
N ALA A 42 6.05 7.85 -4.24
CA ALA A 42 5.31 7.30 -3.10
C ALA A 42 5.51 7.99 -1.73
N GLN A 43 5.84 9.29 -1.74
CA GLN A 43 6.09 10.05 -0.50
C GLN A 43 4.81 10.46 0.25
N ARG A 44 3.64 10.42 -0.40
CA ARG A 44 2.33 10.87 0.13
C ARG A 44 2.38 12.27 0.75
N TYR A 45 3.21 13.13 0.17
CA TYR A 45 3.36 14.52 0.55
C TYR A 45 2.59 15.40 -0.42
N SER A 46 1.81 16.35 0.10
CA SER A 46 1.15 17.38 -0.70
C SER A 46 1.77 18.74 -0.45
N THR A 47 1.98 19.52 -1.51
CA THR A 47 2.42 20.92 -1.37
C THR A 47 1.28 21.89 -1.06
N LEU A 48 0.05 21.41 -0.84
CA LEU A 48 -1.05 22.26 -0.37
C LEU A 48 -0.84 22.69 1.10
N ASP A 49 -1.16 23.94 1.39
CA ASP A 49 -0.89 24.60 2.67
C ASP A 49 -2.03 25.51 3.15
N GLN A 50 -3.23 25.47 2.52
CA GLN A 50 -4.38 26.24 3.01
C GLN A 50 -4.82 25.76 4.40
N ILE A 51 -4.71 24.45 4.66
CA ILE A 51 -4.85 23.86 5.98
C ILE A 51 -3.45 23.75 6.59
N ASP A 52 -3.22 24.48 7.67
CA ASP A 52 -1.93 24.61 8.33
C ASP A 52 -2.05 24.51 9.87
N ARG A 53 -0.91 24.65 10.54
CA ARG A 53 -0.82 24.57 12.02
C ARG A 53 -1.67 25.61 12.75
N ASP A 54 -1.93 26.76 12.12
CA ASP A 54 -2.63 27.89 12.74
C ASP A 54 -4.16 27.80 12.57
N ASN A 55 -4.64 26.93 11.66
CA ASN A 55 -6.06 26.84 11.34
C ASN A 55 -6.66 25.41 11.33
N VAL A 56 -5.83 24.37 11.47
CA VAL A 56 -6.29 22.97 11.45
C VAL A 56 -7.32 22.64 12.56
N ASP A 57 -7.29 23.39 13.67
CA ASP A 57 -8.26 23.25 14.76
C ASP A 57 -9.70 23.61 14.34
N GLN A 58 -9.88 24.32 13.22
CA GLN A 58 -11.17 24.70 12.66
C GLN A 58 -11.73 23.68 11.65
N LEU A 59 -10.97 22.64 11.34
CA LEU A 59 -11.32 21.67 10.32
C LEU A 59 -12.63 20.92 10.69
N GLN A 60 -13.56 20.82 9.75
CA GLN A 60 -14.88 20.21 9.97
C GLN A 60 -15.33 19.37 8.78
N PRO A 61 -16.20 18.36 8.99
CA PRO A 61 -16.77 17.59 7.89
C PRO A 61 -17.55 18.51 6.93
N ALA A 62 -17.13 18.55 5.68
CA ALA A 62 -17.80 19.29 4.61
C ALA A 62 -18.89 18.46 3.95
N TRP A 63 -18.61 17.18 3.69
CA TRP A 63 -19.58 16.20 3.19
C TRP A 63 -19.12 14.77 3.48
N ILE A 64 -20.08 13.84 3.45
CA ILE A 64 -19.86 12.42 3.74
C ILE A 64 -20.54 11.58 2.66
N TYR A 65 -19.82 10.59 2.13
CA TYR A 65 -20.36 9.58 1.23
C TYR A 65 -20.47 8.23 1.97
N GLN A 66 -21.64 7.60 1.88
CA GLN A 66 -21.89 6.30 2.49
C GLN A 66 -21.77 5.18 1.43
N THR A 67 -20.86 4.24 1.67
CA THR A 67 -20.74 3.02 0.85
C THR A 67 -21.88 2.05 1.13
N ARG A 68 -22.03 1.06 0.25
CA ARG A 68 -23.05 -0.01 0.42
C ARG A 68 -22.54 -1.24 1.16
N SER A 69 -21.31 -1.17 1.68
CA SER A 69 -20.63 -2.28 2.32
C SER A 69 -20.26 -1.95 3.76
N THR A 70 -20.26 -2.96 4.63
CA THR A 70 -19.80 -2.85 6.02
C THR A 70 -18.44 -3.53 6.23
N GLN A 71 -17.79 -3.97 5.16
CA GLN A 71 -16.44 -4.52 5.22
C GLN A 71 -15.40 -3.42 5.44
N LYS A 72 -14.15 -3.80 5.75
CA LYS A 72 -13.04 -2.85 5.88
C LYS A 72 -12.88 -2.04 4.60
N PHE A 73 -12.85 -0.72 4.72
CA PHE A 73 -12.80 0.19 3.59
C PHE A 73 -11.38 0.74 3.42
N GLU A 74 -10.53 0.02 2.67
CA GLU A 74 -9.08 0.31 2.53
C GLU A 74 -8.69 1.29 1.42
N VAL A 75 -9.67 1.97 0.82
CA VAL A 75 -9.45 2.78 -0.38
C VAL A 75 -8.47 3.93 -0.14
N SER A 76 -7.57 4.15 -1.10
CA SER A 76 -6.95 5.45 -1.34
C SER A 76 -7.64 6.08 -2.54
N PRO A 77 -8.49 7.12 -2.36
CA PRO A 77 -9.19 7.73 -3.48
C PRO A 77 -8.23 8.39 -4.47
N LEU A 78 -8.61 8.43 -5.75
CA LEU A 78 -7.94 9.28 -6.75
C LEU A 78 -8.85 10.46 -7.09
N VAL A 79 -8.27 11.65 -7.21
CA VAL A 79 -9.00 12.90 -7.45
C VAL A 79 -8.40 13.63 -8.63
N VAL A 80 -9.23 13.96 -9.62
CA VAL A 80 -8.83 14.72 -10.79
C VAL A 80 -10.03 15.46 -11.38
N ASP A 81 -9.83 16.70 -11.81
CA ASP A 81 -10.81 17.50 -12.57
C ASP A 81 -12.23 17.54 -11.99
N GLY A 82 -12.35 17.65 -10.67
CA GLY A 82 -13.65 17.74 -9.99
C GLY A 82 -14.34 16.40 -9.75
N VAL A 83 -13.67 15.28 -10.03
CA VAL A 83 -14.17 13.92 -9.83
C VAL A 83 -13.26 13.16 -8.87
N MET A 84 -13.86 12.40 -7.97
CA MET A 84 -13.17 11.43 -7.11
C MET A 84 -13.55 10.01 -7.50
N TYR A 85 -12.56 9.15 -7.69
CA TYR A 85 -12.72 7.74 -8.01
C TYR A 85 -12.33 6.90 -6.80
N ILE A 86 -13.22 5.99 -6.41
CA ILE A 86 -13.03 5.06 -5.29
C ILE A 86 -13.40 3.65 -5.69
N THR A 87 -12.74 2.66 -5.11
CA THR A 87 -13.30 1.31 -5.00
C THR A 87 -14.15 1.18 -3.74
N GLU A 88 -15.08 0.23 -3.71
CA GLU A 88 -15.85 -0.15 -2.52
C GLU A 88 -15.77 -1.67 -2.36
N PRO A 89 -15.56 -2.20 -1.14
CA PRO A 89 -15.58 -3.65 -0.91
C PRO A 89 -16.91 -4.26 -1.37
N PRO A 90 -16.91 -5.41 -2.06
CA PRO A 90 -15.75 -6.27 -2.27
C PRO A 90 -14.92 -5.97 -3.53
N SER A 91 -15.47 -5.36 -4.57
CA SER A 91 -14.79 -4.96 -5.82
C SER A 91 -15.67 -4.04 -6.68
N ASP A 92 -16.46 -3.17 -6.04
CA ASP A 92 -17.26 -2.15 -6.72
C ASP A 92 -16.40 -0.91 -6.98
N ALA A 93 -16.82 -0.03 -7.88
CA ALA A 93 -16.20 1.28 -8.09
C ALA A 93 -17.24 2.39 -8.25
N THR A 94 -16.92 3.58 -7.75
CA THR A 94 -17.80 4.74 -7.80
C THR A 94 -16.99 5.99 -8.17
N ALA A 95 -17.53 6.79 -9.10
CA ALA A 95 -17.08 8.17 -9.31
C ALA A 95 -18.02 9.14 -8.58
N LEU A 96 -17.46 10.12 -7.87
CA LEU A 96 -18.16 11.11 -7.07
C LEU A 96 -17.87 12.52 -7.58
N ASP A 97 -18.89 13.38 -7.65
CA ASP A 97 -18.73 14.82 -7.85
C ASP A 97 -18.16 15.45 -6.58
N LEU A 98 -16.99 16.12 -6.68
CA LEU A 98 -16.28 16.69 -5.52
C LEU A 98 -17.04 17.80 -4.78
N ARG A 99 -18.01 18.45 -5.43
CA ARG A 99 -18.77 19.57 -4.84
C ARG A 99 -19.90 19.07 -3.97
N THR A 100 -20.45 17.91 -4.29
CA THR A 100 -21.69 17.40 -3.69
C THR A 100 -21.56 16.04 -3.03
N GLY A 101 -20.47 15.29 -3.29
CA GLY A 101 -20.31 13.90 -2.89
C GLY A 101 -21.30 12.94 -3.58
N ARG A 102 -22.00 13.41 -4.62
CA ARG A 102 -23.00 12.59 -5.33
C ARG A 102 -22.32 11.65 -6.31
N PRO A 103 -22.74 10.38 -6.38
CA PRO A 103 -22.30 9.47 -7.44
C PRO A 103 -22.64 10.01 -8.82
N LEU A 104 -21.62 10.09 -9.67
CA LEU A 104 -21.76 10.30 -11.11
C LEU A 104 -22.12 8.98 -11.81
N TRP A 105 -21.41 7.91 -11.44
CA TRP A 105 -21.69 6.55 -11.87
C TRP A 105 -21.27 5.55 -10.79
N ARG A 106 -21.75 4.30 -10.93
CA ARG A 106 -21.33 3.16 -10.10
C ARG A 106 -21.17 1.92 -10.96
N TYR A 107 -20.02 1.27 -10.85
CA TYR A 107 -19.76 -0.09 -11.32
C TYR A 107 -19.99 -1.07 -10.17
N ARG A 108 -20.64 -2.21 -10.48
CA ARG A 108 -20.81 -3.30 -9.52
C ARG A 108 -20.32 -4.59 -10.09
N ARG A 109 -19.57 -5.34 -9.28
CA ARG A 109 -19.11 -6.67 -9.65
C ARG A 109 -19.97 -7.75 -9.01
N SER A 110 -20.44 -8.68 -9.84
CA SER A 110 -21.07 -9.90 -9.35
C SER A 110 -19.98 -10.95 -9.15
N LEU A 111 -19.75 -11.33 -7.90
CA LEU A 111 -18.67 -12.25 -7.54
C LEU A 111 -19.11 -13.73 -7.66
N PRO A 112 -18.25 -14.61 -8.19
CA PRO A 112 -18.49 -16.06 -8.18
C PRO A 112 -18.46 -16.63 -6.75
N GLN A 113 -18.93 -17.87 -6.62
CA GLN A 113 -18.71 -18.65 -5.39
C GLN A 113 -17.25 -19.14 -5.33
N GLY A 114 -16.80 -19.50 -4.12
CA GLY A 114 -15.47 -20.11 -3.92
C GLY A 114 -14.33 -19.12 -3.79
N ILE A 115 -14.60 -17.81 -3.73
CA ILE A 115 -13.57 -16.81 -3.44
C ILE A 115 -13.08 -16.98 -2.00
N VAL A 116 -11.77 -17.12 -1.86
CA VAL A 116 -11.06 -17.16 -0.58
C VAL A 116 -10.06 -16.01 -0.54
N THR A 117 -10.00 -15.34 0.61
CA THR A 117 -9.10 -14.21 0.88
C THR A 117 -8.64 -14.31 2.32
N CYS A 118 -7.35 -14.18 2.60
CA CYS A 118 -6.80 -14.34 3.95
C CYS A 118 -7.39 -13.31 4.93
N CYS A 119 -7.51 -12.07 4.47
CA CYS A 119 -7.45 -10.90 5.36
C CYS A 119 -8.66 -9.96 5.19
N GLY A 120 -9.65 -10.40 4.39
CA GLY A 120 -10.89 -9.71 4.05
C GLY A 120 -11.04 -9.44 2.54
N GLN A 121 -12.27 -9.19 2.08
CA GLN A 121 -12.52 -8.79 0.69
C GLN A 121 -12.30 -7.28 0.52
N VAL A 122 -11.06 -6.86 0.77
CA VAL A 122 -10.62 -5.47 0.73
C VAL A 122 -10.14 -5.08 -0.65
N ASN A 123 -10.15 -3.78 -0.92
CA ASN A 123 -9.67 -3.22 -2.18
C ASN A 123 -9.05 -1.84 -1.92
N ARG A 124 -7.82 -1.62 -2.39
CA ARG A 124 -7.01 -0.44 -2.02
C ARG A 124 -7.19 0.75 -2.94
N GLY A 125 -7.85 0.61 -4.09
CA GLY A 125 -8.15 1.73 -4.97
C GLY A 125 -8.07 1.39 -6.44
N VAL A 126 -8.04 2.45 -7.25
CA VAL A 126 -8.02 2.39 -8.71
C VAL A 126 -6.73 3.00 -9.26
N ALA A 127 -6.45 2.77 -10.54
CA ALA A 127 -5.56 3.60 -11.34
C ALA A 127 -6.36 4.42 -12.35
N LEU A 128 -5.79 5.55 -12.79
CA LEU A 128 -6.29 6.37 -13.88
C LEU A 128 -5.24 6.42 -14.98
N LEU A 129 -5.64 6.25 -16.23
CA LEU A 129 -4.80 6.50 -17.40
C LEU A 129 -5.71 6.89 -18.56
N ASP A 130 -5.39 7.99 -19.22
CA ASP A 130 -6.19 8.61 -20.26
C ASP A 130 -7.66 8.76 -19.81
N ASP A 131 -8.59 8.15 -20.55
CA ASP A 131 -10.03 8.21 -20.28
C ASP A 131 -10.58 6.98 -19.56
N GLN A 132 -9.71 6.25 -18.83
CA GLN A 132 -10.03 4.99 -18.20
C GLN A 132 -9.70 4.94 -16.71
N VAL A 133 -10.50 4.14 -16.00
CA VAL A 133 -10.32 3.77 -14.58
C VAL A 133 -10.05 2.27 -14.54
N PHE A 134 -8.99 1.86 -13.84
CA PHE A 134 -8.61 0.45 -13.72
C PHE A 134 -8.71 -0.01 -12.27
N LEU A 135 -9.29 -1.20 -12.06
CA LEU A 135 -9.36 -1.82 -10.74
C LEU A 135 -9.07 -3.31 -10.83
N GLY A 136 -8.36 -3.82 -9.82
CA GLY A 136 -8.27 -5.24 -9.54
C GLY A 136 -9.48 -5.72 -8.72
N THR A 137 -9.82 -7.00 -8.82
CA THR A 137 -10.97 -7.59 -8.14
C THR A 137 -10.59 -8.80 -7.27
N VAL A 138 -11.38 -9.07 -6.24
CA VAL A 138 -11.10 -10.16 -5.28
C VAL A 138 -11.26 -11.57 -5.86
N ASP A 139 -11.86 -11.70 -7.03
CA ASP A 139 -11.88 -12.91 -7.86
C ASP A 139 -10.78 -12.90 -8.94
N ALA A 140 -9.74 -12.08 -8.78
CA ALA A 140 -8.54 -12.04 -9.61
C ALA A 140 -8.76 -11.62 -11.08
N HIS A 141 -9.59 -10.60 -11.29
CA HIS A 141 -9.69 -9.92 -12.58
C HIS A 141 -9.08 -8.51 -12.54
N LEU A 142 -8.62 -8.04 -13.70
CA LEU A 142 -8.35 -6.63 -13.96
C LEU A 142 -9.47 -6.11 -14.86
N VAL A 143 -10.07 -4.99 -14.46
CA VAL A 143 -11.20 -4.38 -15.17
C VAL A 143 -10.85 -2.96 -15.55
N ALA A 144 -11.13 -2.60 -16.82
CA ALA A 144 -11.08 -1.21 -17.27
C ALA A 144 -12.49 -0.66 -17.47
N LEU A 145 -12.71 0.53 -16.91
CA LEU A 145 -13.96 1.27 -17.00
C LEU A 145 -13.71 2.58 -17.75
N ASP A 146 -14.68 3.02 -18.54
CA ASP A 146 -14.71 4.38 -19.06
C ASP A 146 -14.85 5.39 -17.90
N ALA A 147 -13.93 6.34 -17.79
CA ALA A 147 -13.85 7.24 -16.64
C ALA A 147 -15.08 8.17 -16.49
N ARG A 148 -15.82 8.42 -17.57
CA ARG A 148 -16.99 9.31 -17.58
C ARG A 148 -18.29 8.59 -17.25
N THR A 149 -18.40 7.32 -17.64
CA THR A 149 -19.67 6.57 -17.61
C THR A 149 -19.64 5.37 -16.66
N GLY A 150 -18.46 4.87 -16.30
CA GLY A 150 -18.29 3.63 -15.55
C GLY A 150 -18.61 2.37 -16.35
N LEU A 151 -18.79 2.48 -17.68
CA LEU A 151 -19.02 1.33 -18.54
C LEU A 151 -17.74 0.51 -18.69
N VAL A 152 -17.87 -0.81 -18.58
CA VAL A 152 -16.76 -1.75 -18.79
C VAL A 152 -16.29 -1.65 -20.23
N ARG A 153 -14.99 -1.37 -20.42
CA ARG A 153 -14.32 -1.43 -21.72
C ARG A 153 -13.79 -2.83 -21.99
N TRP A 154 -13.15 -3.41 -20.97
CA TRP A 154 -12.71 -4.80 -20.96
C TRP A 154 -12.63 -5.32 -19.52
N ASP A 155 -12.65 -6.64 -19.40
CA ASP A 155 -12.55 -7.40 -18.15
C ASP A 155 -11.74 -8.66 -18.47
N VAL A 156 -10.58 -8.83 -17.82
CA VAL A 156 -9.67 -9.94 -18.06
C VAL A 156 -9.38 -10.69 -16.77
N GLU A 157 -9.46 -12.01 -16.83
CA GLU A 157 -9.04 -12.90 -15.76
C GLU A 157 -7.51 -12.94 -15.70
N VAL A 158 -6.95 -12.61 -14.53
CA VAL A 158 -5.49 -12.55 -14.29
C VAL A 158 -4.96 -13.88 -13.75
N ALA A 159 -5.77 -14.54 -12.91
CA ALA A 159 -5.49 -15.85 -12.32
C ALA A 159 -6.79 -16.53 -11.83
N GLU A 160 -6.73 -17.84 -11.58
CA GLU A 160 -7.89 -18.66 -11.18
C GLU A 160 -8.19 -18.48 -9.68
N HIS A 161 -9.31 -17.84 -9.34
CA HIS A 161 -9.65 -17.54 -7.95
C HIS A 161 -9.89 -18.78 -7.09
N THR A 162 -10.29 -19.91 -7.69
CA THR A 162 -10.51 -21.16 -6.92
C THR A 162 -9.20 -21.79 -6.42
N GLU A 163 -8.04 -21.37 -6.93
CA GLU A 163 -6.73 -21.76 -6.41
C GLU A 163 -6.25 -20.86 -5.27
N GLY A 164 -6.99 -19.80 -4.91
CA GLY A 164 -6.65 -18.87 -3.83
C GLY A 164 -6.09 -17.52 -4.29
N TYR A 165 -6.08 -17.25 -5.60
CA TYR A 165 -5.68 -15.96 -6.15
C TYR A 165 -6.75 -14.89 -5.94
N ALA A 166 -6.33 -13.68 -5.58
CA ALA A 166 -7.18 -12.50 -5.47
C ALA A 166 -6.37 -11.22 -5.79
N ILE A 167 -7.03 -10.15 -6.25
CA ILE A 167 -6.38 -8.84 -6.41
C ILE A 167 -6.99 -7.85 -5.41
N THR A 168 -6.19 -7.46 -4.42
CA THR A 168 -6.56 -6.44 -3.41
C THR A 168 -5.83 -5.11 -3.61
N VAL A 169 -4.73 -5.13 -4.39
CA VAL A 169 -3.86 -3.99 -4.68
C VAL A 169 -4.55 -2.97 -5.58
N ALA A 170 -4.21 -1.68 -5.41
CA ALA A 170 -4.54 -0.68 -6.41
C ALA A 170 -3.54 -0.80 -7.59
N PRO A 171 -4.00 -0.92 -8.84
CA PRO A 171 -3.08 -0.94 -9.98
C PRO A 171 -2.23 0.34 -10.05
N LEU A 172 -1.09 0.28 -10.74
CA LEU A 172 -0.26 1.45 -11.04
C LEU A 172 -0.25 1.69 -12.55
N ALA A 173 -0.71 2.86 -12.98
CA ALA A 173 -0.63 3.27 -14.37
C ALA A 173 0.75 3.83 -14.71
N LEU A 174 1.33 3.38 -15.82
CA LEU A 174 2.56 3.88 -16.46
C LEU A 174 2.27 4.20 -17.93
N ASP A 175 3.28 4.67 -18.67
CA ASP A 175 3.13 4.98 -20.09
C ASP A 175 2.72 3.73 -20.89
N GLY A 176 1.48 3.74 -21.37
CA GLY A 176 0.88 2.65 -22.12
C GLY A 176 0.72 1.34 -21.36
N LYS A 177 0.75 1.32 -20.01
CA LYS A 177 0.71 0.09 -19.21
C LYS A 177 -0.03 0.23 -17.90
N ILE A 178 -0.68 -0.85 -17.47
CA ILE A 178 -1.25 -1.00 -16.13
C ILE A 178 -0.51 -2.14 -15.42
N ILE A 179 0.22 -1.79 -14.37
CA ILE A 179 0.92 -2.75 -13.52
C ILE A 179 -0.03 -3.23 -12.43
N VAL A 180 -0.15 -4.53 -12.25
CA VAL A 180 -1.01 -5.14 -11.23
C VAL A 180 -0.32 -6.33 -10.57
N GLY A 181 -0.35 -6.32 -9.24
CA GLY A 181 0.11 -7.42 -8.41
C GLY A 181 -1.01 -8.38 -8.00
N ILE A 182 -0.65 -9.40 -7.24
CA ILE A 182 -1.53 -10.52 -6.87
C ILE A 182 -1.43 -10.83 -5.38
N ALA A 183 -2.50 -11.36 -4.78
CA ALA A 183 -2.55 -11.85 -3.42
C ALA A 183 -2.81 -13.37 -3.37
N GLY A 184 -2.52 -13.98 -2.21
CA GLY A 184 -2.86 -15.38 -1.91
C GLY A 184 -1.71 -16.23 -1.36
N GLY A 185 -0.69 -15.63 -0.73
CA GLY A 185 0.47 -16.35 -0.18
C GLY A 185 0.06 -17.53 0.70
N GLU A 186 -0.90 -17.27 1.59
CA GLU A 186 -1.50 -18.20 2.55
C GLU A 186 -2.30 -19.35 1.89
N TYR A 187 -2.40 -19.41 0.56
CA TYR A 187 -3.10 -20.45 -0.21
C TYR A 187 -2.15 -21.24 -1.14
N GLY A 188 -0.83 -21.04 -1.03
CA GLY A 188 0.14 -21.77 -1.85
C GLY A 188 0.06 -21.43 -3.34
N ILE A 189 -0.25 -20.17 -3.64
CA ILE A 189 -0.16 -19.63 -5.00
C ILE A 189 1.30 -19.49 -5.44
N ARG A 190 1.55 -19.28 -6.75
CA ARG A 190 2.85 -18.84 -7.26
C ARG A 190 2.75 -17.35 -7.60
N GLY A 191 3.46 -16.52 -6.85
CA GLY A 191 3.37 -15.06 -6.95
C GLY A 191 3.93 -14.52 -8.25
N PHE A 192 3.42 -13.37 -8.67
CA PHE A 192 3.87 -12.67 -9.87
C PHE A 192 3.53 -11.18 -9.82
N LEU A 193 4.14 -10.41 -10.73
CA LEU A 193 3.73 -9.06 -11.09
C LEU A 193 3.47 -9.03 -12.60
N ASP A 194 2.38 -8.40 -13.02
CA ASP A 194 2.00 -8.30 -14.43
C ASP A 194 1.94 -6.86 -14.91
N ALA A 195 2.18 -6.66 -16.21
CA ALA A 195 1.78 -5.48 -16.95
C ALA A 195 0.74 -5.80 -18.03
N TYR A 196 -0.23 -4.92 -18.19
CA TYR A 196 -1.30 -5.03 -19.17
C TYR A 196 -1.38 -3.81 -20.07
N ASP A 197 -1.71 -4.02 -21.33
CA ASP A 197 -2.06 -2.96 -22.28
C ASP A 197 -3.39 -2.31 -21.84
N PRO A 198 -3.43 -0.98 -21.61
CA PRO A 198 -4.61 -0.30 -21.07
C PRO A 198 -5.78 -0.28 -22.06
N ALA A 199 -5.52 -0.35 -23.37
CA ALA A 199 -6.56 -0.28 -24.39
C ALA A 199 -7.28 -1.63 -24.60
N THR A 200 -6.55 -2.74 -24.46
CA THR A 200 -7.02 -4.07 -24.85
C THR A 200 -7.16 -5.05 -23.69
N GLY A 201 -6.44 -4.85 -22.59
CA GLY A 201 -6.32 -5.82 -21.51
C GLY A 201 -5.39 -7.00 -21.85
N GLU A 202 -4.58 -6.91 -22.92
CA GLU A 202 -3.56 -7.92 -23.22
C GLU A 202 -2.43 -7.86 -22.20
N ARG A 203 -2.03 -9.02 -21.65
CA ARG A 203 -0.86 -9.10 -20.76
C ARG A 203 0.43 -8.91 -21.58
N LEU A 204 1.15 -7.84 -21.31
CA LEU A 204 2.40 -7.48 -21.97
C LEU A 204 3.56 -8.32 -21.45
N TRP A 205 3.67 -8.46 -20.13
CA TRP A 205 4.68 -9.29 -19.49
C TRP A 205 4.19 -9.79 -18.12
N ARG A 206 4.84 -10.86 -17.64
CA ARG A 206 4.71 -11.39 -16.29
C ARG A 206 6.10 -11.64 -15.73
N PHE A 207 6.37 -11.11 -14.54
CA PHE A 207 7.51 -11.50 -13.72
C PHE A 207 7.04 -12.44 -12.62
N TRP A 208 7.53 -13.68 -12.59
CA TRP A 208 7.26 -14.60 -11.48
C TRP A 208 8.16 -14.26 -10.31
N THR A 209 7.59 -13.99 -9.14
CA THR A 209 8.35 -13.72 -7.91
C THR A 209 8.90 -15.00 -7.28
N VAL A 210 8.34 -16.15 -7.65
CA VAL A 210 8.88 -17.47 -7.35
C VAL A 210 9.47 -18.09 -8.62
N PRO A 211 10.79 -18.19 -8.78
CA PRO A 211 11.45 -18.68 -9.99
C PRO A 211 11.33 -20.21 -10.15
N GLY A 212 10.96 -20.62 -11.36
CA GLY A 212 10.85 -22.01 -11.79
C GLY A 212 12.14 -22.53 -12.44
N PRO A 213 12.18 -23.81 -12.83
CA PRO A 213 13.38 -24.43 -13.39
C PRO A 213 13.98 -23.65 -14.56
N GLY A 214 15.25 -23.25 -14.42
CA GLY A 214 15.98 -22.47 -15.44
C GLY A 214 15.91 -20.95 -15.28
N GLU A 215 15.11 -20.45 -14.34
CA GLU A 215 15.05 -19.02 -13.98
C GLU A 215 16.06 -18.71 -12.84
N PRO A 216 16.71 -17.52 -12.84
CA PRO A 216 17.58 -17.11 -11.75
C PRO A 216 16.87 -17.16 -10.38
N GLY A 217 17.58 -17.63 -9.34
CA GLY A 217 17.04 -17.81 -7.99
C GLY A 217 16.30 -19.13 -7.76
N HIS A 218 16.04 -19.93 -8.79
CA HIS A 218 15.39 -21.24 -8.63
C HIS A 218 16.16 -22.20 -7.73
N ASP A 219 17.49 -22.11 -7.73
CA ASP A 219 18.39 -22.91 -6.91
C ASP A 219 18.25 -22.67 -5.40
N THR A 220 17.52 -21.62 -4.99
CA THR A 220 17.18 -21.37 -3.58
C THR A 220 15.86 -22.02 -3.13
N TRP A 221 15.27 -22.90 -3.95
CA TRP A 221 14.06 -23.65 -3.63
C TRP A 221 14.33 -25.16 -3.69
N SER A 222 14.01 -25.87 -2.60
CA SER A 222 14.15 -27.32 -2.56
C SER A 222 13.06 -28.02 -3.37
N GLY A 223 13.46 -28.89 -4.30
CA GLY A 223 12.54 -29.77 -5.03
C GLY A 223 11.46 -29.00 -5.79
N ASP A 224 10.19 -29.34 -5.51
CA ASP A 224 9.03 -28.73 -6.17
C ASP A 224 8.34 -27.63 -5.33
N SER A 225 8.98 -27.18 -4.23
CA SER A 225 8.41 -26.16 -3.33
C SER A 225 8.06 -24.84 -4.06
N TRP A 226 8.83 -24.48 -5.09
CA TRP A 226 8.59 -23.31 -5.94
C TRP A 226 7.18 -23.29 -6.59
N GLN A 227 6.54 -24.45 -6.79
CA GLN A 227 5.20 -24.50 -7.40
C GLN A 227 4.12 -23.94 -6.48
N ARG A 228 4.40 -23.89 -5.16
CA ARG A 228 3.50 -23.42 -4.08
C ARG A 228 4.18 -22.36 -3.22
N GLY A 229 5.16 -21.66 -3.80
CA GLY A 229 6.10 -20.85 -3.06
C GLY A 229 5.57 -19.51 -2.54
N GLY A 230 4.30 -19.14 -2.75
CA GLY A 230 3.77 -17.86 -2.27
C GLY A 230 4.38 -16.67 -3.00
N ALA A 231 5.02 -15.77 -2.26
CA ALA A 231 5.62 -14.50 -2.67
C ALA A 231 4.67 -13.54 -3.43
N PRO A 232 3.46 -13.27 -2.92
CA PRO A 232 2.51 -12.36 -3.56
C PRO A 232 3.01 -10.89 -3.62
N THR A 233 2.34 -10.05 -4.40
CA THR A 233 2.73 -8.66 -4.73
C THR A 233 1.59 -7.67 -4.43
N TRP A 234 0.92 -7.85 -3.30
CA TRP A 234 -0.44 -7.36 -3.03
C TRP A 234 -0.56 -5.90 -2.55
N VAL A 235 0.52 -5.12 -2.60
CA VAL A 235 0.54 -3.68 -2.26
C VAL A 235 1.24 -2.92 -3.38
N THR A 236 0.75 -1.72 -3.71
CA THR A 236 1.19 -0.94 -4.86
C THR A 236 2.63 -0.46 -4.68
N GLY A 237 3.48 -0.71 -5.68
CA GLY A 237 4.87 -0.27 -5.70
C GLY A 237 5.07 1.22 -6.03
N ALA A 238 6.33 1.57 -6.29
CA ALA A 238 6.77 2.92 -6.71
C ALA A 238 7.50 2.87 -8.06
N TYR A 239 7.65 4.03 -8.69
CA TYR A 239 8.32 4.15 -9.99
C TYR A 239 9.26 5.36 -9.98
N ASP A 240 10.43 5.21 -10.56
CA ASP A 240 11.35 6.32 -10.86
C ASP A 240 11.47 6.50 -12.36
N ALA A 241 10.88 7.57 -12.88
CA ALA A 241 10.87 7.88 -14.31
C ALA A 241 12.23 8.35 -14.84
N GLU A 242 13.13 8.85 -13.99
CA GLU A 242 14.48 9.25 -14.43
C GLU A 242 15.36 8.02 -14.64
N LEU A 243 15.19 7.00 -13.80
CA LEU A 243 15.92 5.73 -13.90
C LEU A 243 15.22 4.71 -14.80
N ASP A 244 13.93 4.93 -15.07
CA ASP A 244 13.01 3.98 -15.69
C ASP A 244 12.98 2.62 -14.95
N LEU A 245 12.79 2.69 -13.62
CA LEU A 245 12.77 1.52 -12.75
C LEU A 245 11.46 1.45 -11.94
N LEU A 246 10.84 0.28 -11.98
CA LEU A 246 9.67 -0.09 -11.19
C LEU A 246 10.13 -0.84 -9.93
N TYR A 247 9.74 -0.37 -8.74
CA TYR A 247 10.06 -0.99 -7.46
C TYR A 247 8.82 -1.63 -6.85
N TRP A 248 8.89 -2.92 -6.52
CA TRP A 248 7.77 -3.66 -5.95
C TRP A 248 8.21 -4.58 -4.83
N GLY A 249 7.44 -4.63 -3.74
CA GLY A 249 7.70 -5.54 -2.63
C GLY A 249 7.03 -6.91 -2.83
N THR A 250 7.65 -7.98 -2.36
CA THR A 250 7.16 -9.36 -2.45
C THR A 250 6.90 -9.94 -1.06
N GLY A 251 5.88 -10.80 -0.99
CA GLY A 251 5.41 -11.39 0.26
C GLY A 251 6.14 -12.65 0.70
N ASN A 252 5.52 -13.32 1.66
CA ASN A 252 5.94 -14.54 2.33
C ASN A 252 6.13 -15.75 1.41
N PRO A 253 7.10 -16.63 1.67
CA PRO A 253 7.20 -17.93 1.01
C PRO A 253 6.21 -18.95 1.61
N GLY A 254 5.55 -19.73 0.76
CA GLY A 254 4.58 -20.76 1.18
C GLY A 254 5.22 -22.15 1.36
N PRO A 255 4.87 -22.92 2.42
CA PRO A 255 3.95 -22.57 3.50
C PRO A 255 4.61 -21.66 4.53
N ASP A 256 3.86 -20.70 5.04
CA ASP A 256 4.37 -19.49 5.71
C ASP A 256 5.27 -19.79 6.93
N PHE A 257 4.96 -20.82 7.71
CA PHE A 257 5.67 -21.12 8.98
C PHE A 257 6.45 -22.44 8.98
N ILE A 258 6.38 -23.25 7.92
CA ILE A 258 7.09 -24.55 7.83
C ILE A 258 8.19 -24.44 6.79
N GLY A 259 9.40 -24.09 7.23
CA GLY A 259 10.57 -23.92 6.35
C GLY A 259 11.13 -25.23 5.81
N GLU A 260 11.01 -26.35 6.53
CA GLU A 260 11.67 -27.62 6.20
C GLU A 260 11.19 -28.26 4.89
N VAL A 261 10.01 -27.86 4.38
CA VAL A 261 9.48 -28.34 3.10
C VAL A 261 9.89 -27.45 1.91
N ARG A 262 10.59 -26.35 2.19
CA ARG A 262 11.04 -25.33 1.23
C ARG A 262 12.43 -24.81 1.60
N GLU A 263 13.39 -25.70 1.83
CA GLU A 263 14.76 -25.32 2.20
C GLU A 263 15.40 -24.38 1.16
N GLY A 264 16.22 -23.45 1.65
CA GLY A 264 16.91 -22.43 0.86
C GLY A 264 16.38 -21.02 1.13
N ASP A 265 17.04 -20.01 0.55
CA ASP A 265 16.70 -18.61 0.77
C ASP A 265 15.31 -18.21 0.22
N ASN A 266 14.66 -19.04 -0.59
CA ASN A 266 13.32 -18.83 -1.15
C ASN A 266 13.18 -17.54 -2.00
N LEU A 267 14.18 -17.19 -2.80
CA LEU A 267 14.13 -16.01 -3.67
C LEU A 267 12.98 -16.08 -4.67
N TYR A 268 12.22 -15.03 -4.95
CA TYR A 268 12.37 -13.66 -4.48
C TYR A 268 11.27 -13.33 -3.45
N SER A 269 10.96 -14.24 -2.51
CA SER A 269 10.10 -13.89 -1.37
C SER A 269 10.78 -12.85 -0.49
N GLU A 270 9.98 -12.13 0.29
CA GLU A 270 10.48 -11.16 1.27
C GLU A 270 11.52 -10.18 0.73
N SER A 271 11.26 -9.65 -0.46
CA SER A 271 12.20 -8.83 -1.20
C SER A 271 11.57 -7.54 -1.68
N VAL A 272 12.39 -6.54 -1.95
CA VAL A 272 12.07 -5.52 -2.93
C VAL A 272 12.79 -5.85 -4.23
N ILE A 273 12.05 -5.85 -5.32
CA ILE A 273 12.56 -6.07 -6.68
C ILE A 273 12.51 -4.76 -7.47
N ALA A 274 13.54 -4.53 -8.28
CA ALA A 274 13.55 -3.48 -9.29
C ALA A 274 13.46 -4.10 -10.68
N LEU A 275 12.41 -3.74 -11.40
CA LEU A 275 12.13 -4.24 -12.74
C LEU A 275 12.24 -3.12 -13.78
N ASP A 276 12.63 -3.51 -14.98
CA ASP A 276 12.36 -2.74 -16.19
C ASP A 276 10.85 -2.73 -16.47
N PRO A 277 10.21 -1.55 -16.54
CA PRO A 277 8.75 -1.45 -16.67
C PRO A 277 8.25 -1.90 -18.06
N ASP A 278 9.11 -1.89 -19.08
CA ASP A 278 8.74 -2.26 -20.44
C ASP A 278 8.75 -3.78 -20.65
N THR A 279 9.68 -4.48 -20.00
CA THR A 279 9.95 -5.90 -20.25
C THR A 279 9.65 -6.80 -19.06
N GLY A 280 9.58 -6.25 -17.85
CA GLY A 280 9.51 -7.03 -16.61
C GLY A 280 10.84 -7.69 -16.23
N GLU A 281 11.95 -7.35 -16.88
CA GLU A 281 13.28 -7.88 -16.56
C GLU A 281 13.75 -7.39 -15.18
N LEU A 282 14.18 -8.32 -14.33
CA LEU A 282 14.78 -8.01 -13.03
C LEU A 282 16.15 -7.32 -13.22
N LYS A 283 16.31 -6.12 -12.67
CA LYS A 283 17.57 -5.37 -12.66
C LYS A 283 18.37 -5.64 -11.39
N TRP A 284 17.69 -5.61 -10.25
CA TRP A 284 18.26 -5.96 -8.96
C TRP A 284 17.15 -6.35 -7.99
N TYR A 285 17.52 -7.01 -6.90
CA TYR A 285 16.64 -7.27 -5.76
C TYR A 285 17.42 -7.08 -4.46
N PHE A 286 16.70 -6.80 -3.38
CA PHE A 286 17.21 -6.91 -2.02
C PHE A 286 16.23 -7.76 -1.21
N GLN A 287 16.71 -8.87 -0.65
CA GLN A 287 15.90 -9.76 0.18
C GLN A 287 16.06 -9.39 1.67
N PHE A 288 14.98 -8.96 2.29
CA PHE A 288 14.95 -8.51 3.69
C PHE A 288 15.01 -9.69 4.66
N LEU A 289 14.33 -10.80 4.33
CA LEU A 289 14.29 -12.00 5.15
C LEU A 289 14.38 -13.27 4.29
N PRO A 290 15.60 -13.81 4.12
CA PRO A 290 15.79 -15.12 3.51
C PRO A 290 15.18 -16.23 4.36
N HIS A 291 14.55 -17.23 3.73
CA HIS A 291 13.95 -18.39 4.41
C HIS A 291 12.93 -18.01 5.51
N ASP A 292 12.08 -17.02 5.26
CA ASP A 292 11.07 -16.57 6.23
C ASP A 292 10.23 -17.71 6.79
N ILE A 293 9.98 -17.69 8.10
CA ILE A 293 9.11 -18.62 8.84
C ILE A 293 8.17 -17.86 9.81
N HIS A 294 7.97 -16.56 9.58
CA HIS A 294 7.26 -15.64 10.46
C HIS A 294 6.11 -14.89 9.78
N ASP A 295 5.91 -15.05 8.47
CA ASP A 295 4.90 -14.36 7.66
C ASP A 295 5.16 -12.84 7.60
N TYR A 296 6.39 -12.48 7.26
CA TYR A 296 6.89 -11.11 7.34
C TYR A 296 6.86 -10.33 6.02
N ASP A 297 5.82 -10.54 5.21
CA ASP A 297 5.59 -9.90 3.90
C ASP A 297 6.25 -8.54 3.73
N SER A 298 7.28 -8.50 2.89
CA SER A 298 8.02 -7.30 2.51
C SER A 298 7.36 -6.55 1.37
N THR A 299 6.04 -6.33 1.48
CA THR A 299 5.21 -5.63 0.49
C THR A 299 4.94 -4.17 0.87
N GLN A 300 5.60 -3.61 1.89
CA GLN A 300 5.40 -2.22 2.28
C GLN A 300 5.72 -1.24 1.13
N ILE A 301 5.22 -0.01 1.23
CA ILE A 301 5.41 1.01 0.19
C ILE A 301 6.89 1.43 0.12
N PRO A 302 7.57 1.24 -1.03
CA PRO A 302 8.93 1.74 -1.22
C PRO A 302 8.90 3.26 -1.43
N VAL A 303 9.39 4.03 -0.46
CA VAL A 303 9.41 5.50 -0.55
C VAL A 303 10.71 5.96 -1.21
N LEU A 304 10.61 6.68 -2.33
CA LEU A 304 11.79 7.14 -3.07
C LEU A 304 12.22 8.53 -2.59
N LEU A 305 13.51 8.69 -2.31
CA LEU A 305 14.08 9.93 -1.78
C LEU A 305 15.41 10.26 -2.46
N ASP A 306 15.57 11.49 -2.93
CA ASP A 306 16.88 12.02 -3.35
C ASP A 306 17.45 12.83 -2.18
N ALA A 307 18.63 12.44 -1.70
CA ALA A 307 19.26 13.08 -0.55
C ALA A 307 20.79 12.96 -0.61
N ASP A 308 21.47 13.87 0.09
CA ASP A 308 22.88 13.70 0.43
C ASP A 308 23.01 12.63 1.52
N PHE A 309 23.62 11.50 1.18
CA PHE A 309 23.94 10.42 2.10
C PHE A 309 25.45 10.40 2.32
N GLU A 310 25.87 10.62 3.57
CA GLU A 310 27.30 10.70 3.94
C GLU A 310 28.12 11.70 3.09
N GLY A 311 27.48 12.81 2.69
CA GLY A 311 28.10 13.86 1.87
C GLY A 311 28.15 13.54 0.37
N VAL A 312 27.48 12.49 -0.08
CA VAL A 312 27.34 12.14 -1.49
C VAL A 312 25.87 12.13 -1.91
N PRO A 313 25.49 12.81 -3.00
CA PRO A 313 24.14 12.70 -3.54
C PRO A 313 23.81 11.24 -3.90
N ARG A 314 22.70 10.75 -3.37
CA ARG A 314 22.20 9.39 -3.58
C ARG A 314 20.72 9.39 -3.90
N LYS A 315 20.31 8.39 -4.68
CA LYS A 315 18.93 8.05 -4.97
C LYS A 315 18.56 6.88 -4.05
N LEU A 316 17.78 7.16 -3.01
CA LEU A 316 17.46 6.24 -1.92
C LEU A 316 16.07 5.65 -2.08
N LEU A 317 15.89 4.44 -1.54
CA LEU A 317 14.61 3.79 -1.28
C LEU A 317 14.52 3.50 0.22
N LEU A 318 13.47 4.01 0.86
CA LEU A 318 13.20 3.86 2.28
C LEU A 318 12.13 2.80 2.48
N PHE A 319 12.36 1.87 3.41
CA PHE A 319 11.49 0.72 3.61
C PHE A 319 11.34 0.39 5.11
N PRO A 320 10.37 0.99 5.81
CA PRO A 320 9.93 0.50 7.12
C PRO A 320 9.27 -0.86 6.94
N ASN A 321 9.97 -1.94 7.25
CA ASN A 321 9.54 -3.30 6.92
C ASN A 321 8.65 -3.89 8.04
N ARG A 322 7.77 -4.83 7.65
CA ARG A 322 6.93 -5.64 8.54
C ARG A 322 7.74 -6.30 9.67
N ASN A 323 8.96 -6.71 9.36
CA ASN A 323 9.89 -7.40 10.26
C ASN A 323 10.50 -6.54 11.39
N ALA A 324 10.03 -5.29 11.58
CA ALA A 324 10.50 -4.33 12.60
C ALA A 324 11.88 -3.70 12.37
N PHE A 325 12.50 -3.92 11.20
CA PHE A 325 13.67 -3.18 10.75
C PHE A 325 13.31 -2.14 9.68
N TYR A 326 13.96 -0.99 9.77
CA TYR A 326 13.90 0.09 8.82
C TYR A 326 15.12 0.00 7.92
N TYR A 327 14.90 -0.03 6.61
CA TYR A 327 15.95 -0.17 5.62
C TYR A 327 16.09 1.08 4.76
N VAL A 328 17.33 1.43 4.45
CA VAL A 328 17.69 2.39 3.41
C VAL A 328 18.54 1.68 2.38
N LEU A 329 18.10 1.72 1.13
CA LEU A 329 18.81 1.13 -0.01
C LEU A 329 19.17 2.22 -1.02
N ASP A 330 20.26 2.03 -1.77
CA ASP A 330 20.47 2.76 -3.02
C ASP A 330 19.51 2.18 -4.07
N ARG A 331 18.57 2.99 -4.57
CA ARG A 331 17.53 2.50 -5.48
C ARG A 331 17.99 2.29 -6.92
N VAL A 332 19.21 2.71 -7.26
CA VAL A 332 19.80 2.45 -8.58
C VAL A 332 20.32 1.01 -8.63
N THR A 333 20.92 0.56 -7.53
CA THR A 333 21.72 -0.68 -7.49
C THR A 333 21.16 -1.77 -6.57
N GLY A 334 20.29 -1.42 -5.63
CA GLY A 334 19.85 -2.30 -4.54
C GLY A 334 20.86 -2.43 -3.39
N GLU A 335 21.93 -1.63 -3.38
CA GLU A 335 22.93 -1.64 -2.31
C GLU A 335 22.29 -1.32 -0.96
N PHE A 336 22.54 -2.18 0.04
CA PHE A 336 22.16 -1.93 1.42
C PHE A 336 23.02 -0.82 2.03
N LEU A 337 22.37 0.19 2.62
CA LEU A 337 23.06 1.32 3.24
C LEU A 337 22.82 1.36 4.76
N VAL A 338 21.56 1.19 5.19
CA VAL A 338 21.20 1.26 6.61
C VAL A 338 20.15 0.21 6.95
N GLY A 339 20.32 -0.40 8.12
CA GLY A 339 19.33 -1.27 8.75
C GLY A 339 19.22 -0.91 10.23
N LYS A 340 18.01 -0.58 10.68
CA LYS A 340 17.76 -0.11 12.06
C LYS A 340 16.50 -0.73 12.62
N GLN A 341 16.59 -1.39 13.77
CA GLN A 341 15.39 -1.79 14.50
C GLN A 341 14.59 -0.54 14.87
N PHE A 342 13.36 -0.42 14.36
CA PHE A 342 12.48 0.74 14.60
C PHE A 342 11.23 0.37 15.42
N ALA A 343 11.04 -0.92 15.73
CA ALA A 343 9.97 -1.43 16.59
C ALA A 343 10.44 -2.59 17.48
N ARG A 344 9.64 -2.95 18.48
CA ARG A 344 9.90 -4.12 19.33
C ARG A 344 9.93 -5.40 18.49
N GLN A 345 11.02 -6.16 18.59
CA GLN A 345 11.15 -7.48 17.97
C GLN A 345 12.04 -8.41 18.79
N ASN A 346 11.87 -9.73 18.61
CA ASN A 346 12.74 -10.76 19.20
C ASN A 346 13.13 -11.88 18.23
N TRP A 347 12.66 -11.84 16.97
CA TRP A 347 12.91 -12.87 15.97
C TRP A 347 14.33 -12.82 15.41
N ALA A 348 15.00 -11.68 15.51
CA ALA A 348 16.38 -11.49 15.11
C ALA A 348 17.22 -10.90 16.25
N LEU A 349 18.46 -11.37 16.37
CA LEU A 349 19.48 -10.84 17.28
C LEU A 349 20.10 -9.52 16.77
N GLY A 350 19.91 -9.23 15.48
CA GLY A 350 20.42 -8.04 14.79
C GLY A 350 20.44 -8.25 13.28
N LEU A 351 21.05 -7.30 12.56
CA LEU A 351 21.39 -7.43 11.15
C LEU A 351 22.92 -7.53 11.01
N ASP A 352 23.40 -8.27 10.02
CA ASP A 352 24.81 -8.29 9.65
C ASP A 352 25.18 -7.04 8.82
N GLU A 353 26.43 -6.98 8.35
CA GLU A 353 26.96 -5.85 7.58
C GLU A 353 26.28 -5.63 6.22
N ASN A 354 25.59 -6.64 5.70
CA ASN A 354 24.87 -6.60 4.42
C ASN A 354 23.35 -6.43 4.62
N GLY A 355 22.91 -6.24 5.86
CA GLY A 355 21.49 -6.13 6.19
C GLY A 355 20.76 -7.46 6.29
N ARG A 356 21.46 -8.60 6.25
CA ARG A 356 20.85 -9.92 6.44
C ARG A 356 20.56 -10.13 7.93
N PRO A 357 19.35 -10.59 8.30
CA PRO A 357 19.00 -10.87 9.68
C PRO A 357 19.85 -11.99 10.30
N ILE A 358 20.24 -11.81 11.56
CA ILE A 358 20.81 -12.85 12.41
C ILE A 358 19.66 -13.43 13.22
N GLU A 359 19.01 -14.46 12.70
CA GLU A 359 17.80 -15.04 13.31
C GLU A 359 18.03 -15.59 14.72
N ASN A 360 17.01 -15.48 15.55
CA ASN A 360 16.96 -16.03 16.90
C ASN A 360 16.29 -17.41 16.87
N PRO A 361 17.00 -18.52 17.17
CA PRO A 361 16.40 -19.85 17.16
C PRO A 361 15.22 -20.04 18.13
N GLU A 362 15.09 -19.19 19.16
CA GLU A 362 13.97 -19.24 20.11
C GLU A 362 12.63 -18.83 19.49
N THR A 363 12.63 -18.24 18.29
CA THR A 363 11.42 -17.80 17.58
C THR A 363 11.02 -18.72 16.44
N ILE A 364 11.70 -19.87 16.27
CA ILE A 364 11.29 -20.89 15.30
C ILE A 364 10.03 -21.58 15.85
N PRO A 365 8.88 -21.55 15.14
CA PRO A 365 7.66 -22.21 15.59
C PRO A 365 7.88 -23.70 15.85
N ASP A 366 7.36 -24.20 16.97
CA ASP A 366 7.33 -25.62 17.30
C ASP A 366 5.96 -26.04 17.87
N LEU A 367 5.82 -27.28 18.34
CA LEU A 367 4.57 -27.78 18.92
C LEU A 367 4.27 -27.23 20.32
N ASP A 368 5.28 -26.74 21.04
CA ASP A 368 5.17 -26.19 22.40
C ASP A 368 4.90 -24.67 22.38
N GLY A 369 5.17 -24.03 21.25
CA GLY A 369 4.85 -22.66 20.93
C GLY A 369 6.05 -21.72 21.03
N ALA A 370 6.29 -20.93 19.97
CA ALA A 370 7.34 -19.92 19.95
C ALA A 370 6.77 -18.51 20.16
N LEU A 371 7.34 -17.74 21.09
CA LEU A 371 6.95 -16.36 21.34
C LEU A 371 7.65 -15.44 20.33
N VAL A 372 6.88 -14.72 19.52
CA VAL A 372 7.40 -13.88 18.44
C VAL A 372 6.86 -12.45 18.54
N TYR A 373 7.77 -11.49 18.34
CA TYR A 373 7.52 -10.07 18.12
C TYR A 373 8.30 -9.62 16.87
N PRO A 374 7.68 -8.82 15.99
CA PRO A 374 6.25 -8.59 15.95
C PRO A 374 5.47 -9.90 15.68
N ASP A 375 4.17 -9.92 15.87
CA ASP A 375 3.35 -10.99 15.27
C ASP A 375 3.33 -10.84 13.73
N ASP A 376 2.68 -11.77 13.04
CA ASP A 376 2.50 -11.86 11.58
C ASP A 376 1.83 -10.61 10.99
N ASP A 377 1.02 -9.86 11.76
CA ASP A 377 0.55 -8.53 11.35
C ASP A 377 1.70 -7.51 11.19
N GLY A 378 2.83 -7.76 11.86
CA GLY A 378 4.09 -7.03 11.77
C GLY A 378 4.11 -5.68 12.46
N ALA A 379 5.29 -5.06 12.46
CA ALA A 379 5.49 -3.70 12.97
C ALA A 379 4.95 -2.63 12.01
N ALA A 380 4.98 -2.90 10.72
CA ALA A 380 4.40 -2.12 9.64
C ALA A 380 3.67 -3.06 8.66
N ASN A 381 2.77 -2.54 7.83
CA ASN A 381 1.96 -3.37 6.94
C ASN A 381 1.60 -2.58 5.66
N TRP A 382 0.46 -2.84 5.03
CA TRP A 382 0.06 -2.23 3.75
C TRP A 382 -0.18 -0.72 3.78
N TYR A 383 -0.50 -0.17 4.96
CA TYR A 383 -0.84 1.23 5.12
C TYR A 383 0.40 2.11 4.89
N SER A 384 0.22 3.20 4.15
CA SER A 384 1.36 3.93 3.64
C SER A 384 2.06 4.83 4.67
N PRO A 385 3.40 4.90 4.70
CA PRO A 385 4.14 5.98 5.33
C PRO A 385 3.96 7.30 4.57
N THR A 386 4.51 8.38 5.12
CA THR A 386 4.70 9.63 4.40
C THR A 386 6.05 10.25 4.74
N PHE A 387 6.68 10.92 3.79
CA PHE A 387 7.92 11.68 3.98
C PHE A 387 7.63 13.17 3.80
N SER A 388 8.19 14.03 4.65
CA SER A 388 8.08 15.48 4.48
C SER A 388 9.43 16.12 4.15
N PRO A 389 9.61 16.71 2.96
CA PRO A 389 10.84 17.45 2.63
C PRO A 389 11.03 18.71 3.49
N GLN A 390 9.97 19.25 4.09
CA GLN A 390 10.06 20.43 4.97
C GLN A 390 10.70 20.11 6.33
N THR A 391 10.49 18.90 6.85
CA THR A 391 11.05 18.45 8.13
C THR A 391 12.26 17.54 7.94
N ASN A 392 12.41 16.97 6.75
CA ASN A 392 13.33 15.88 6.44
C ASN A 392 13.11 14.68 7.38
N LEU A 393 11.85 14.31 7.58
CA LEU A 393 11.43 13.18 8.41
C LEU A 393 10.52 12.26 7.61
N ILE A 394 10.63 10.95 7.88
CA ILE A 394 9.64 9.96 7.47
C ILE A 394 8.75 9.61 8.66
N TYR A 395 7.45 9.49 8.42
CA TYR A 395 6.47 9.13 9.42
C TYR A 395 5.91 7.75 9.12
N GLN A 396 5.85 6.89 10.14
CA GLN A 396 5.40 5.50 10.04
C GLN A 396 4.47 5.17 11.21
N ASN A 397 3.32 4.57 10.91
CA ASN A 397 2.47 3.98 11.92
C ASN A 397 3.06 2.60 12.31
N VAL A 398 3.24 2.38 13.60
CA VAL A 398 3.96 1.22 14.14
C VAL A 398 3.09 0.43 15.10
N ARG A 399 3.15 -0.88 14.96
CA ARG A 399 2.46 -1.85 15.81
C ARG A 399 3.50 -2.56 16.67
N GLU A 400 3.27 -2.58 17.98
CA GLU A 400 4.06 -3.39 18.91
C GLU A 400 3.12 -4.44 19.52
N THR A 401 2.96 -5.51 18.76
CA THR A 401 2.14 -6.68 19.03
C THR A 401 3.01 -7.93 18.98
N GLY A 402 2.70 -8.93 19.80
CA GLY A 402 3.33 -10.24 19.73
C GLY A 402 2.31 -11.36 19.82
N ALA A 403 2.76 -12.56 19.46
CA ALA A 403 1.95 -13.77 19.56
C ALA A 403 2.81 -15.01 19.83
N THR A 404 2.15 -16.09 20.25
CA THR A 404 2.75 -17.41 20.33
C THR A 404 2.28 -18.26 19.15
N TYR A 405 3.22 -18.83 18.40
CA TYR A 405 2.97 -19.63 17.20
C TYR A 405 3.21 -21.10 17.48
N TYR A 406 2.22 -21.93 17.16
CA TYR A 406 2.28 -23.38 17.31
C TYR A 406 2.20 -24.03 15.93
N LEU A 407 3.13 -24.91 15.60
CA LEU A 407 3.11 -25.65 14.34
C LEU A 407 1.78 -26.40 14.15
N ALA A 408 1.28 -26.36 12.92
CA ALA A 408 0.07 -27.01 12.48
C ALA A 408 0.31 -27.72 11.14
N ASP A 409 -0.63 -28.55 10.69
CA ASP A 409 -0.53 -29.18 9.37
C ASP A 409 -0.62 -28.13 8.25
N ALA A 410 0.23 -28.29 7.23
CA ALA A 410 0.19 -27.51 5.99
C ALA A 410 0.14 -28.46 4.79
N THR A 411 -0.88 -29.31 4.71
CA THR A 411 -1.11 -30.08 3.49
C THR A 411 -1.74 -29.18 2.43
N TYR A 412 -1.08 -29.03 1.29
CA TYR A 412 -1.61 -28.23 0.19
C TYR A 412 -2.88 -28.86 -0.39
N GLU A 413 -3.94 -28.06 -0.47
CA GLU A 413 -5.13 -28.34 -1.27
C GLU A 413 -5.60 -27.03 -1.92
N PRO A 414 -5.97 -27.03 -3.22
CA PRO A 414 -6.41 -25.81 -3.90
C PRO A 414 -7.52 -25.06 -3.15
N GLY A 415 -7.35 -23.76 -2.95
CA GLY A 415 -8.30 -22.89 -2.26
C GLY A 415 -8.39 -23.10 -0.74
N LYS A 416 -7.51 -23.89 -0.13
CA LYS A 416 -7.39 -24.03 1.33
C LYS A 416 -6.14 -23.34 1.86
N ILE A 417 -6.21 -22.95 3.13
CA ILE A 417 -5.11 -22.32 3.87
C ILE A 417 -3.90 -23.26 3.92
N TYR A 418 -2.71 -22.70 3.66
CA TYR A 418 -1.42 -23.37 3.52
C TYR A 418 -0.32 -22.69 4.38
N MET A 419 -0.66 -22.22 5.59
CA MET A 419 0.28 -21.46 6.45
C MET A 419 1.20 -22.34 7.31
N GLY A 420 0.66 -23.38 7.94
CA GLY A 420 1.45 -24.30 8.79
C GLY A 420 1.71 -23.89 10.23
N ALA A 421 1.08 -22.83 10.73
CA ALA A 421 1.02 -22.54 12.16
C ALA A 421 -0.34 -22.00 12.60
N SER A 422 -0.61 -22.10 13.90
CA SER A 422 -1.71 -21.41 14.57
C SER A 422 -1.16 -20.34 15.51
N ARG A 423 -1.80 -19.16 15.47
CA ARG A 423 -1.44 -18.00 16.30
C ARG A 423 -2.29 -17.94 17.57
N ARG A 424 -1.67 -17.63 18.71
CA ARG A 424 -2.37 -17.24 19.94
C ARG A 424 -1.87 -15.90 20.46
N ARG A 425 -2.80 -15.02 20.80
CA ARG A 425 -2.47 -13.76 21.49
C ARG A 425 -1.87 -14.02 22.86
N ILE A 426 -0.95 -13.16 23.27
CA ILE A 426 -0.28 -13.24 24.56
C ILE A 426 -1.28 -12.83 25.65
N SER A 427 -1.47 -13.72 26.63
CA SER A 427 -2.44 -13.48 27.71
C SER A 427 -1.97 -12.32 28.61
N GLY A 428 -2.84 -11.33 28.80
CA GLY A 428 -2.57 -10.19 29.68
C GLY A 428 -1.63 -9.13 29.10
N GLU A 429 -1.21 -9.26 27.84
CA GLU A 429 -0.49 -8.19 27.15
C GLU A 429 -1.43 -7.02 26.79
N ASP A 430 -0.89 -5.80 26.84
CA ASP A 430 -1.50 -4.58 26.31
C ASP A 430 -0.75 -4.15 25.03
N PRO A 431 -1.24 -4.55 23.84
CA PRO A 431 -0.65 -4.15 22.57
C PRO A 431 -0.53 -2.63 22.41
N ARG A 432 0.61 -2.17 21.90
CA ARG A 432 0.89 -0.73 21.76
C ARG A 432 0.93 -0.31 20.30
N GLY A 433 0.37 0.84 20.00
CA GLY A 433 0.43 1.47 18.69
C GLY A 433 1.10 2.83 18.76
N PHE A 434 1.84 3.18 17.72
CA PHE A 434 2.55 4.46 17.63
C PHE A 434 2.42 5.08 16.24
N LEU A 435 2.48 6.40 16.15
CA LEU A 435 2.94 7.12 14.97
C LEU A 435 4.35 7.60 15.28
N ARG A 436 5.36 7.13 14.55
CA ARG A 436 6.77 7.47 14.77
C ARG A 436 7.28 8.37 13.65
N ALA A 437 7.99 9.41 14.01
CA ALA A 437 8.83 10.18 13.08
C ALA A 437 10.27 9.69 13.19
N LEU A 438 10.84 9.29 12.07
CA LEU A 438 12.19 8.76 11.98
C LEU A 438 13.06 9.67 11.10
N ASN A 439 14.35 9.71 11.39
CA ASN A 439 15.33 10.23 10.46
C ASN A 439 15.36 9.32 9.22
N PRO A 440 15.14 9.85 8.00
CA PRO A 440 15.03 9.04 6.79
C PRO A 440 16.37 8.38 6.38
N LEU A 441 17.50 8.92 6.83
CA LEU A 441 18.82 8.40 6.46
C LEU A 441 19.35 7.39 7.47
N THR A 442 18.85 7.36 8.70
CA THR A 442 19.39 6.49 9.77
C THR A 442 18.35 5.58 10.43
N GLY A 443 17.05 5.85 10.22
CA GLY A 443 15.96 5.18 10.93
C GLY A 443 15.85 5.55 12.42
N ASP A 444 16.63 6.53 12.90
CA ASP A 444 16.57 6.94 14.31
C ASP A 444 15.25 7.62 14.64
N LEU A 445 14.67 7.25 15.78
CA LEU A 445 13.47 7.87 16.30
C LEU A 445 13.73 9.34 16.68
N VAL A 446 12.89 10.23 16.17
CA VAL A 446 12.92 11.67 16.49
C VAL A 446 11.83 12.02 17.50
N TRP A 447 10.60 11.58 17.24
CA TRP A 447 9.48 11.71 18.16
C TRP A 447 8.44 10.61 17.88
N GLU A 448 7.58 10.32 18.84
CA GLU A 448 6.45 9.41 18.64
C GLU A 448 5.18 9.91 19.33
N ILE A 449 4.04 9.57 18.75
CA ILE A 449 2.71 9.71 19.34
C ILE A 449 2.23 8.29 19.62
N GLN A 450 1.98 7.98 20.89
CA GLN A 450 1.31 6.73 21.20
C GLN A 450 -0.19 6.85 20.90
N VAL A 451 -0.72 5.94 20.08
CA VAL A 451 -2.15 5.83 19.78
C VAL A 451 -2.81 4.78 20.69
N HIS A 452 -4.15 4.74 20.69
CA HIS A 452 -4.90 3.90 21.63
C HIS A 452 -4.65 2.40 21.42
N SER A 453 -4.66 1.97 20.16
CA SER A 453 -4.39 0.60 19.76
C SER A 453 -3.43 0.57 18.57
N PRO A 454 -2.78 -0.57 18.31
CA PRO A 454 -2.00 -0.78 17.10
C PRO A 454 -2.77 -0.35 15.83
N PRO A 455 -2.27 0.63 15.05
CA PRO A 455 -3.00 1.24 13.94
C PRO A 455 -3.04 0.38 12.68
N TRP A 456 -4.01 0.69 11.81
CA TRP A 456 -4.17 0.15 10.44
C TRP A 456 -4.42 1.26 9.39
N ALA A 457 -4.24 2.52 9.78
CA ALA A 457 -4.43 3.67 8.90
C ALA A 457 -3.10 4.08 8.24
N GLY A 458 -3.18 4.64 7.04
CA GLY A 458 -2.04 5.27 6.38
C GLY A 458 -1.80 6.69 6.86
N LEU A 459 -0.78 7.30 6.26
CA LEU A 459 -0.31 8.64 6.59
C LEU A 459 -0.29 9.55 5.36
N MET A 460 -0.40 10.85 5.61
CA MET A 460 -0.17 11.91 4.62
C MET A 460 0.39 13.15 5.31
N ALA A 461 1.46 13.72 4.77
CA ALA A 461 2.01 15.00 5.20
C ALA A 461 1.67 16.13 4.21
N THR A 462 1.59 17.37 4.70
CA THR A 462 1.30 18.54 3.86
C THR A 462 2.28 19.70 4.08
N ALA A 463 2.35 20.62 3.12
CA ALA A 463 3.15 21.85 3.25
C ALA A 463 2.66 22.81 4.34
N GLY A 464 1.43 22.62 4.84
CA GLY A 464 0.92 23.28 6.04
C GLY A 464 1.63 22.87 7.34
N GLY A 465 2.61 21.95 7.28
CA GLY A 465 3.38 21.51 8.44
C GLY A 465 2.65 20.48 9.30
N LEU A 466 1.78 19.67 8.69
CA LEU A 466 0.90 18.71 9.34
C LEU A 466 1.15 17.28 8.85
N VAL A 467 0.89 16.30 9.73
CA VAL A 467 0.78 14.88 9.40
C VAL A 467 -0.61 14.40 9.81
N PHE A 468 -1.35 13.83 8.87
CA PHE A 468 -2.69 13.25 9.09
C PHE A 468 -2.60 11.73 9.21
N SER A 469 -3.38 11.16 10.14
CA SER A 469 -3.47 9.73 10.39
C SER A 469 -4.78 9.38 11.09
N GLY A 470 -5.04 8.09 11.29
CA GLY A 470 -6.19 7.65 12.07
C GLY A 470 -5.96 6.35 12.84
N THR A 471 -6.95 5.95 13.62
CA THR A 471 -6.93 4.71 14.40
C THR A 471 -8.17 3.85 14.17
N THR A 472 -8.12 2.59 14.61
CA THR A 472 -9.25 1.66 14.48
C THR A 472 -10.44 1.98 15.39
N GLU A 473 -10.26 2.90 16.35
CA GLU A 473 -11.34 3.46 17.18
C GLU A 473 -12.08 4.60 16.49
N GLY A 474 -11.71 4.92 15.24
CA GLY A 474 -12.33 5.98 14.44
C GLY A 474 -11.82 7.37 14.78
N ASP A 475 -10.72 7.48 15.51
CA ASP A 475 -10.07 8.76 15.75
C ASP A 475 -9.21 9.15 14.55
N PHE A 476 -9.63 10.18 13.81
CA PHE A 476 -8.86 10.81 12.75
C PHE A 476 -8.20 12.08 13.30
N PHE A 477 -6.91 12.26 13.09
CA PHE A 477 -6.16 13.34 13.71
C PHE A 477 -5.14 14.00 12.79
N ALA A 478 -4.76 15.22 13.14
CA ALA A 478 -3.67 15.97 12.54
C ALA A 478 -2.67 16.37 13.62
N ALA A 479 -1.40 16.07 13.39
CA ALA A 479 -0.30 16.41 14.28
C ALA A 479 0.68 17.37 13.61
N ASP A 480 1.35 18.19 14.42
CA ASP A 480 2.49 19.00 14.01
C ASP A 480 3.61 18.08 13.48
N ALA A 481 4.03 18.31 12.24
CA ALA A 481 5.00 17.45 11.56
C ALA A 481 6.39 17.46 12.23
N ARG A 482 6.75 18.50 12.99
CA ARG A 482 8.06 18.63 13.65
C ARG A 482 8.05 18.08 15.07
N THR A 483 6.96 18.22 15.79
CA THR A 483 6.91 17.93 17.24
C THR A 483 6.05 16.71 17.59
N GLY A 484 5.15 16.29 16.72
CA GLY A 484 4.14 15.26 17.03
C GLY A 484 3.01 15.77 17.94
N GLU A 485 2.92 17.07 18.22
CA GLU A 485 1.80 17.62 18.97
C GLU A 485 0.50 17.45 18.18
N VAL A 486 -0.50 16.77 18.75
CA VAL A 486 -1.80 16.59 18.11
C VAL A 486 -2.58 17.90 18.21
N LEU A 487 -2.80 18.55 17.07
CA LEU A 487 -3.44 19.87 16.97
C LEU A 487 -4.94 19.77 16.74
N TRP A 488 -5.41 18.68 16.14
CA TRP A 488 -6.81 18.46 15.84
C TRP A 488 -7.15 16.96 15.83
N ARG A 489 -8.37 16.62 16.26
CA ARG A 489 -8.92 15.26 16.23
C ARG A 489 -10.42 15.29 15.92
N PHE A 490 -10.90 14.24 15.27
CA PHE A 490 -12.32 14.02 14.99
C PHE A 490 -12.68 12.54 15.12
N GLN A 491 -13.76 12.27 15.88
CA GLN A 491 -14.30 10.93 16.03
C GLN A 491 -15.28 10.62 14.87
N THR A 492 -14.84 9.77 13.96
CA THR A 492 -15.55 9.42 12.72
C THR A 492 -16.72 8.45 12.92
N GLY A 493 -16.74 7.71 14.05
CA GLY A 493 -17.75 6.71 14.37
C GLY A 493 -17.51 5.34 13.72
N GLY A 494 -16.42 5.15 12.96
CA GLY A 494 -16.05 3.87 12.36
C GLY A 494 -14.53 3.71 12.27
N GLY A 495 -14.02 2.48 12.38
CA GLY A 495 -12.57 2.25 12.35
C GLY A 495 -11.92 2.66 11.03
N ILE A 496 -10.73 3.26 11.10
CA ILE A 496 -9.99 3.75 9.94
C ILE A 496 -8.97 2.69 9.52
N TYR A 497 -9.14 2.21 8.29
CA TYR A 497 -8.28 1.23 7.63
C TYR A 497 -7.85 1.76 6.27
N ALA A 498 -7.66 3.07 6.11
CA ALA A 498 -7.43 3.71 4.81
C ALA A 498 -6.27 4.70 4.88
N ASN A 499 -5.78 5.10 3.72
CA ASN A 499 -4.80 6.17 3.63
C ASN A 499 -5.52 7.52 3.43
N PRO A 500 -5.18 8.58 4.19
CA PRO A 500 -5.70 9.91 3.91
C PRO A 500 -5.13 10.47 2.59
N ILE A 501 -5.91 11.34 1.97
CA ILE A 501 -5.50 12.14 0.81
C ILE A 501 -5.92 13.61 1.00
N THR A 502 -5.35 14.51 0.21
CA THR A 502 -5.78 15.91 0.12
C THR A 502 -5.90 16.33 -1.33
N TYR A 503 -6.77 17.29 -1.61
CA TYR A 503 -7.05 17.78 -2.96
C TYR A 503 -7.67 19.18 -2.91
N LEU A 504 -7.80 19.83 -4.07
CA LEU A 504 -8.56 21.07 -4.22
C LEU A 504 -9.92 20.81 -4.87
N SER A 505 -10.97 21.43 -4.33
CA SER A 505 -12.28 21.54 -4.99
C SER A 505 -12.72 23.00 -4.96
N GLU A 506 -12.99 23.55 -6.14
CA GLU A 506 -13.32 24.98 -6.32
C GLU A 506 -12.30 25.92 -5.62
N GLY A 507 -11.01 25.57 -5.68
CA GLY A 507 -9.92 26.33 -5.08
C GLY A 507 -9.75 26.20 -3.57
N HIS A 508 -10.55 25.37 -2.90
CA HIS A 508 -10.47 25.13 -1.46
C HIS A 508 -9.84 23.77 -1.19
N GLN A 509 -8.95 23.69 -0.20
CA GLN A 509 -8.33 22.44 0.22
C GLN A 509 -9.29 21.57 1.03
N TYR A 510 -9.31 20.28 0.67
CA TYR A 510 -10.02 19.23 1.37
C TYR A 510 -9.04 18.15 1.84
N VAL A 511 -9.37 17.48 2.95
CA VAL A 511 -8.72 16.25 3.40
C VAL A 511 -9.76 15.15 3.45
N ALA A 512 -9.49 13.99 2.86
CA ALA A 512 -10.42 12.87 2.81
C ALA A 512 -9.85 11.63 3.48
N ILE A 513 -10.72 10.88 4.15
CA ILE A 513 -10.39 9.60 4.78
C ILE A 513 -11.61 8.68 4.80
N ALA A 514 -11.39 7.40 4.51
CA ALA A 514 -12.41 6.37 4.68
C ALA A 514 -12.39 5.83 6.13
N ALA A 515 -13.57 5.72 6.73
CA ALA A 515 -13.77 5.29 8.11
C ALA A 515 -15.05 4.44 8.21
N GLY A 516 -14.93 3.20 8.66
CA GLY A 516 -16.02 2.22 8.60
C GLY A 516 -16.60 2.11 7.20
N SER A 517 -17.89 2.44 7.05
CA SER A 517 -18.60 2.42 5.76
C SER A 517 -18.70 3.80 5.09
N ALA A 518 -18.00 4.81 5.58
CA ALA A 518 -18.11 6.19 5.11
C ALA A 518 -16.79 6.71 4.56
N LEU A 519 -16.87 7.54 3.53
CA LEU A 519 -15.79 8.43 3.11
C LEU A 519 -16.13 9.84 3.60
N ILE A 520 -15.30 10.39 4.47
CA ILE A 520 -15.50 11.70 5.10
C ILE A 520 -14.53 12.69 4.48
N ASN A 521 -15.04 13.85 4.07
CA ASN A 521 -14.25 14.93 3.50
C ASN A 521 -14.33 16.15 4.41
N PHE A 522 -13.17 16.66 4.81
CA PHE A 522 -12.98 17.75 5.74
C PHE A 522 -12.46 19.00 5.02
N ALA A 523 -12.89 20.18 5.45
CA ALA A 523 -12.38 21.46 4.96
C ALA A 523 -12.52 22.54 6.06
N LEU A 524 -11.86 23.68 5.85
CA LEU A 524 -12.06 24.86 6.69
C LEU A 524 -13.48 25.43 6.51
N PRO A 525 -14.04 26.11 7.53
CA PRO A 525 -15.30 26.85 7.41
C PRO A 525 -15.26 27.87 6.27
N ARG A 526 -16.41 28.05 5.59
CA ARG A 526 -16.61 29.10 4.57
C ARG A 526 -17.04 30.43 5.16
#